data_AF-A0AAJ0GS31-F1
#
_entry.id   AF-A0AAJ0GS31-F1
#
_cell.length_a   1.000
_cell.length_b   1.000
_cell.length_c   1.000
_cell.angle_alpha   90.00
_cell.angle_beta   90.00
_cell.angle_gamma   90.00
#
_symmetry.space_group_name_H-M   'P 1'
#
loop_
_entity.id
_entity.type
_entity.pdbx_description
1 polymer ?
#
loop_
_entity_poly.entity_id
_entity_poly.type
_entity_poly.pdbx_seq_one_letter_code
_entity_poly.pdbx_strand_id
1 'polypeptide(L)'
;EGHIAYLTRWEELDQARRDEVRSCRIPRGAMGHPVIVLRRLSERPTHVLITCVSTHGAGPHDDFRAPWERPERMRALGAKVPEDFRAFHGSERPSQVSEYLHLEGYNAWPKSQTSWVNTQQVDLVPVAILGWFTKPRRPQPLRVTRASLEDLRDHMARANWGWGKPVR
;
A
#
# COMPACT_ATOMS: atom_id res chain seq x y z
N GLU A 1 -12.83 3.94 -4.83
CA GLU A 1 -11.87 3.72 -3.71
C GLU A 1 -11.69 2.22 -3.53
N GLY A 2 -10.64 1.76 -2.86
CA GLY A 2 -10.31 0.34 -2.75
C GLY A 2 -9.70 -0.28 -3.99
N HIS A 3 -9.55 0.47 -5.09
CA HIS A 3 -8.88 -0.02 -6.29
C HIS A 3 -7.42 -0.31 -6.01
N ILE A 4 -6.92 -1.40 -6.58
CA ILE A 4 -5.51 -1.68 -6.69
C ILE A 4 -4.99 -1.01 -7.96
N ALA A 5 -4.06 -0.09 -7.81
CA ALA A 5 -3.32 0.55 -8.89
C ALA A 5 -1.83 0.16 -8.78
N TYR A 6 -1.00 0.69 -9.68
CA TYR A 6 0.45 0.73 -9.47
C TYR A 6 0.96 2.17 -9.56
N LEU A 7 2.00 2.50 -8.80
CA LEU A 7 2.76 3.71 -9.07
C LEU A 7 3.53 3.50 -10.37
N THR A 8 3.28 4.32 -11.38
CA THR A 8 3.97 4.25 -12.67
C THR A 8 5.47 4.24 -12.46
N ARG A 9 6.21 3.42 -13.23
CA ARG A 9 7.66 3.32 -13.01
C ARG A 9 8.34 4.65 -13.32
N TRP A 10 9.41 4.97 -12.61
CA TRP A 10 10.11 6.25 -12.78
C TRP A 10 10.58 6.49 -14.22
N GLU A 11 10.98 5.40 -14.88
CA GLU A 11 11.48 5.38 -16.26
C GLU A 11 10.35 5.64 -17.28
N GLU A 12 9.09 5.36 -16.91
CA GLU A 12 7.89 5.55 -17.74
C GLU A 12 7.28 6.96 -17.59
N LEU A 13 7.78 7.75 -16.64
CA LEU A 13 7.33 9.13 -16.43
C LEU A 13 8.08 10.11 -17.33
N ASP A 14 7.34 11.07 -17.89
CA ASP A 14 7.92 12.27 -18.46
C ASP A 14 8.44 13.23 -17.36
N GLN A 15 9.09 14.32 -17.80
CA GLN A 15 9.71 15.26 -16.88
C GLN A 15 8.70 15.95 -15.96
N ALA A 16 7.54 16.37 -16.47
CA ALA A 16 6.51 17.03 -15.68
C ALA A 16 6.00 16.11 -14.54
N ARG A 17 5.70 14.85 -14.86
CA ARG A 17 5.26 13.88 -13.84
C ARG A 17 6.36 13.52 -12.85
N ARG A 18 7.64 13.50 -13.26
CA ARG A 18 8.76 13.31 -12.33
C ARG A 18 8.87 14.45 -11.32
N ASP A 19 8.61 15.68 -11.76
CA ASP A 19 8.65 16.84 -10.88
C ASP A 19 7.47 16.85 -9.90
N GLU A 20 6.28 16.38 -10.31
CA GLU A 20 5.17 16.11 -9.40
C GLU A 20 5.49 15.03 -8.36
N VAL A 21 6.09 13.90 -8.77
CA VAL A 21 6.48 12.83 -7.82
C VAL A 21 7.45 13.34 -6.75
N ARG A 22 8.41 14.19 -7.15
CA ARG A 22 9.38 14.81 -6.23
C ARG A 22 8.71 15.71 -5.20
N SER A 23 7.70 16.48 -5.61
CA SER A 23 6.97 17.37 -4.68
C SER A 23 6.13 16.58 -3.67
N CYS A 24 5.62 15.41 -4.06
CA CYS A 24 4.87 14.50 -3.19
C CYS A 24 5.73 13.66 -2.23
N ARG A 25 7.07 13.81 -2.26
CA ARG A 25 8.02 13.08 -1.40
C ARG A 25 7.90 11.54 -1.48
N ILE A 26 7.39 11.03 -2.60
CA ILE A 26 7.27 9.58 -2.81
C ILE A 26 8.69 9.02 -3.00
N PRO A 27 9.14 8.04 -2.19
CA PRO A 27 10.44 7.44 -2.39
C PRO A 27 10.54 6.80 -3.78
N ARG A 28 11.64 7.01 -4.50
CA ARG A 28 11.84 6.40 -5.84
C ARG A 28 11.67 4.88 -5.81
N GLY A 29 12.07 4.23 -4.71
CA GLY A 29 11.89 2.78 -4.52
C GLY A 29 10.44 2.31 -4.38
N ALA A 30 9.48 3.21 -4.12
CA ALA A 30 8.05 2.90 -4.13
C ALA A 30 7.46 2.86 -5.55
N MET A 31 8.15 3.45 -6.53
CA MET A 31 7.71 3.45 -7.92
C MET A 31 7.68 2.02 -8.47
N GLY A 32 6.65 1.68 -9.24
CA GLY A 32 6.40 0.32 -9.73
C GLY A 32 5.71 -0.61 -8.73
N HIS A 33 5.46 -0.18 -7.49
CA HIS A 33 4.75 -0.99 -6.51
C HIS A 33 3.23 -0.91 -6.70
N PRO A 34 2.50 -2.00 -6.40
CA PRO A 34 1.05 -1.95 -6.26
C PRO A 34 0.64 -1.07 -5.09
N VAL A 35 -0.48 -0.37 -5.23
CA VAL A 35 -1.02 0.52 -4.20
C VAL A 35 -2.52 0.33 -4.06
N ILE A 36 -3.04 0.52 -2.86
CA ILE A 36 -4.49 0.57 -2.59
C ILE A 36 -4.91 2.03 -2.58
N VAL A 37 -5.90 2.40 -3.39
CA VAL A 37 -6.50 3.74 -3.36
C VAL A 37 -7.39 3.87 -2.14
N LEU A 38 -6.85 4.48 -1.08
CA LEU A 38 -7.52 4.66 0.19
C LEU A 38 -8.66 5.64 0.11
N ARG A 39 -8.50 6.82 -0.52
CA ARG A 39 -9.58 7.83 -0.56
C ARG A 39 -9.47 8.74 -1.76
N ARG A 40 -10.62 9.15 -2.31
CA ARG A 40 -10.74 10.25 -3.27
C ARG A 40 -11.31 11.47 -2.54
N LEU A 41 -10.66 12.63 -2.68
CA LEU A 41 -11.08 13.84 -1.99
C LEU A 41 -12.22 14.60 -2.71
N SER A 42 -12.46 14.27 -3.98
CA SER A 42 -13.54 14.81 -4.81
C SER A 42 -13.99 13.80 -5.86
N GLU A 43 -15.06 14.09 -6.60
CA GLU A 43 -15.54 13.24 -7.70
C GLU A 43 -14.55 13.14 -8.87
N ARG A 44 -13.83 14.24 -9.14
CA ARG A 44 -12.74 14.34 -10.13
C ARG A 44 -11.43 14.69 -9.42
N PRO A 45 -10.85 13.74 -8.68
CA PRO A 45 -9.67 14.01 -7.87
C PRO A 45 -8.46 14.23 -8.77
N THR A 46 -7.71 15.32 -8.55
CA THR A 46 -6.35 15.45 -9.07
C THR A 46 -5.37 14.63 -8.24
N HIS A 47 -5.68 14.43 -6.96
CA HIS A 47 -4.88 13.67 -6.00
C HIS A 47 -5.74 12.67 -5.22
N VAL A 48 -5.12 11.57 -4.83
CA VAL A 48 -5.75 10.52 -4.02
C VAL A 48 -4.83 10.09 -2.89
N LEU A 49 -5.43 9.66 -1.79
CA LEU A 49 -4.70 9.00 -0.72
C LEU A 49 -4.51 7.54 -1.10
N ILE A 50 -3.28 7.05 -0.95
CA ILE A 50 -2.90 5.67 -1.24
C ILE A 50 -2.10 5.08 -0.08
N THR A 51 -1.95 3.76 -0.12
CA THR A 51 -0.92 3.04 0.63
C THR A 51 -0.27 2.01 -0.27
N CYS A 52 1.02 1.74 -0.06
CA CYS A 52 1.74 0.75 -0.85
C CYS A 52 1.52 -0.67 -0.33
N VAL A 53 1.37 -1.60 -1.28
CA VAL A 53 1.48 -3.04 -1.00
C VAL A 53 2.91 -3.46 -1.33
N SER A 54 3.60 -4.06 -0.36
CA SER A 54 5.01 -4.39 -0.48
C SER A 54 5.31 -5.78 0.06
N THR A 55 6.36 -6.39 -0.50
CA THR A 55 6.96 -7.59 0.06
C THR A 55 7.97 -7.26 1.16
N HIS A 56 8.33 -5.99 1.34
CA HIS A 56 9.38 -5.55 2.27
C HIS A 56 10.72 -6.30 2.11
N GLY A 57 10.98 -6.79 0.90
CA GLY A 57 12.16 -7.58 0.58
C GLY A 57 11.97 -9.09 0.71
N ALA A 58 10.81 -9.58 1.14
CA ALA A 58 10.54 -11.00 1.26
C ALA A 58 10.47 -11.72 -0.10
N GLY A 59 11.02 -12.93 -0.12
CA GLY A 59 11.01 -13.81 -1.28
C GLY A 59 11.75 -15.13 -1.03
N PRO A 60 11.97 -15.94 -2.09
CA PRO A 60 12.57 -17.26 -1.95
C PRO A 60 13.97 -17.27 -1.30
N HIS A 61 14.71 -16.16 -1.42
CA HIS A 61 16.06 -16.02 -0.86
C HIS A 61 16.08 -15.84 0.66
N ASP A 62 14.92 -15.65 1.29
CA ASP A 62 14.79 -15.47 2.74
C ASP A 62 13.61 -16.21 3.34
N ASP A 63 13.18 -17.28 2.67
CA ASP A 63 12.04 -18.12 3.06
C ASP A 63 10.74 -17.35 3.24
N PHE A 64 10.57 -16.27 2.46
CA PHE A 64 9.36 -15.45 2.46
C PHE A 64 9.04 -14.81 3.83
N ARG A 65 10.05 -14.67 4.70
CA ARG A 65 9.90 -14.17 6.08
C ARG A 65 9.15 -12.85 6.16
N ALA A 66 8.29 -12.71 7.16
CA ALA A 66 7.52 -11.50 7.34
C ALA A 66 8.40 -10.30 7.74
N PRO A 67 7.91 -9.05 7.57
CA PRO A 67 8.69 -7.85 7.87
C PRO A 67 9.17 -7.79 9.33
N TRP A 68 8.32 -8.18 10.28
CA TRP A 68 8.62 -8.12 11.72
C TRP A 68 9.62 -9.17 12.21
N GLU A 69 9.82 -10.24 11.46
CA GLU A 69 10.82 -11.27 11.76
C GLU A 69 12.26 -10.82 11.42
N ARG A 70 12.43 -9.57 10.98
CA ARG A 70 13.71 -8.98 10.58
C ARG A 70 14.05 -7.77 11.45
N PRO A 71 14.56 -7.96 12.68
CA PRO A 71 14.79 -6.88 13.64
C PRO A 71 15.65 -5.73 13.08
N GLU A 72 16.67 -6.05 12.28
CA GLU A 72 17.56 -5.08 11.66
C GLU A 72 16.84 -4.20 10.61
N ARG A 73 15.96 -4.80 9.81
CA ARG A 73 15.16 -4.06 8.82
C ARG A 73 14.04 -3.26 9.48
N MET A 74 13.46 -3.78 10.55
CA MET A 74 12.44 -3.04 11.32
C MET A 74 13.03 -1.76 11.93
N ARG A 75 14.27 -1.81 12.43
CA ARG A 75 15.03 -0.62 12.85
C ARG A 75 15.26 0.35 11.68
N ALA A 76 15.71 -0.14 10.53
CA ALA A 76 15.91 0.69 9.33
C ALA A 76 14.62 1.31 8.78
N LEU A 77 13.47 0.67 9.00
CA LEU A 77 12.14 1.17 8.64
C LEU A 77 11.54 2.11 9.69
N GLY A 78 12.27 2.48 10.74
CA GLY A 78 11.80 3.42 11.78
C GLY A 78 11.17 2.76 13.00
N ALA A 79 11.60 1.55 13.36
CA ALA A 79 11.09 0.79 14.51
C ALA A 79 9.58 0.51 14.45
N LYS A 80 9.10 0.10 13.27
CA LYS A 80 7.74 -0.45 13.13
C LYS A 80 7.57 -1.64 14.06
N VAL A 81 6.36 -1.87 14.54
CA VAL A 81 5.98 -3.07 15.29
C VAL A 81 5.15 -4.01 14.40
N PRO A 82 5.05 -5.32 14.70
CA PRO A 82 4.22 -6.24 13.92
C PRO A 82 2.81 -5.69 13.66
N GLU A 83 2.21 -5.03 14.65
CA GLU A 83 0.86 -4.47 14.61
C GLU A 83 0.69 -3.35 13.58
N ASP A 84 1.78 -2.73 13.12
CA ASP A 84 1.74 -1.73 12.04
C ASP A 84 1.47 -2.35 10.66
N PHE A 85 1.37 -3.68 10.55
CA PHE A 85 1.21 -4.35 9.27
C PHE A 85 -0.18 -4.97 9.10
N ARG A 86 -0.66 -4.90 7.85
CA ARG A 86 -1.86 -5.58 7.38
C ARG A 86 -1.48 -6.54 6.27
N ALA A 87 -2.00 -7.75 6.33
CA ALA A 87 -1.65 -8.82 5.41
C ALA A 87 -2.81 -9.12 4.46
N PHE A 88 -2.51 -9.43 3.21
CA PHE A 88 -3.50 -10.10 2.34
C PHE A 88 -3.64 -11.56 2.71
N HIS A 89 -4.81 -12.15 2.42
CA HIS A 89 -5.03 -13.57 2.64
C HIS A 89 -3.96 -14.43 1.96
N GLY A 90 -3.32 -15.30 2.74
CA GLY A 90 -2.21 -16.16 2.34
C GLY A 90 -0.82 -15.66 2.75
N SER A 91 -0.70 -14.40 3.17
CA SER A 91 0.55 -13.86 3.74
C SER A 91 0.55 -14.14 5.24
N GLU A 92 1.72 -14.20 5.85
CA GLU A 92 1.79 -14.26 7.29
C GLU A 92 1.14 -13.02 7.91
N ARG A 93 0.37 -13.23 8.98
CA ARG A 93 -0.35 -12.18 9.70
C ARG A 93 0.40 -11.86 11.00
N PRO A 94 0.61 -10.58 11.34
CA PRO A 94 1.37 -10.24 12.55
C PRO A 94 0.65 -10.64 13.83
N SER A 95 -0.69 -10.62 13.82
CA SER A 95 -1.51 -11.03 14.96
C SER A 95 -2.91 -11.45 14.52
N GLN A 96 -3.69 -12.05 15.41
CA GLN A 96 -5.10 -12.37 15.14
C GLN A 96 -6.05 -11.17 15.29
N VAL A 97 -5.54 -9.99 15.66
CA VAL A 97 -6.36 -8.81 15.98
C VAL A 97 -6.94 -8.14 14.75
N SER A 98 -6.14 -8.00 13.69
CA SER A 98 -6.59 -7.41 12.43
C SER A 98 -6.92 -8.51 11.43
N GLU A 99 -8.09 -8.45 10.80
CA GLU A 99 -8.46 -9.38 9.74
C GLU A 99 -7.58 -9.22 8.50
N TYR A 100 -7.52 -10.28 7.70
CA TYR A 100 -6.85 -10.24 6.39
C TYR A 100 -7.52 -9.20 5.49
N LEU A 101 -6.73 -8.62 4.59
CA LEU A 101 -7.25 -7.86 3.47
C LEU A 101 -7.79 -8.84 2.42
N HIS A 102 -9.08 -8.70 2.12
CA HIS A 102 -9.76 -9.50 1.12
C HIS A 102 -9.97 -8.69 -0.15
N LEU A 103 -9.88 -9.35 -1.29
CA LEU A 103 -10.23 -8.78 -2.58
C LEU A 103 -11.72 -9.02 -2.88
N GLU A 104 -12.33 -8.14 -3.65
CA GLU A 104 -13.68 -8.34 -4.17
C GLU A 104 -13.73 -9.55 -5.12
N GLY A 105 -14.84 -10.30 -5.04
CA GLY A 105 -15.04 -11.54 -5.80
C GLY A 105 -14.17 -12.70 -5.33
N TYR A 106 -14.11 -13.78 -6.12
CA TYR A 106 -13.24 -14.95 -5.87
C TYR A 106 -11.77 -14.68 -6.28
N ASN A 107 -11.33 -13.43 -6.19
CA ASN A 107 -10.00 -13.03 -6.62
C ASN A 107 -8.96 -13.32 -5.52
N ALA A 108 -7.84 -13.91 -5.92
CA ALA A 108 -6.67 -14.06 -5.07
C ALA A 108 -5.60 -13.01 -5.43
N TRP A 109 -4.88 -12.54 -4.41
CA TRP A 109 -3.74 -11.66 -4.61
C TRP A 109 -2.58 -12.43 -5.28
N PRO A 110 -1.99 -11.94 -6.38
CA PRO A 110 -0.97 -12.70 -7.13
C PRO A 110 0.32 -13.00 -6.36
N LYS A 111 0.64 -12.26 -5.30
CA LYS A 111 1.79 -12.54 -4.41
C LYS A 111 1.28 -12.85 -3.01
N SER A 112 0.38 -13.83 -2.92
CA SER A 112 -0.38 -14.09 -1.70
C SER A 112 0.49 -14.34 -0.48
N GLN A 113 1.71 -14.88 -0.61
CA GLN A 113 2.57 -15.23 0.53
C GLN A 113 3.36 -14.05 1.14
N THR A 114 3.54 -12.95 0.41
CA THR A 114 4.48 -11.88 0.81
C THR A 114 3.94 -10.49 0.54
N SER A 115 2.69 -10.22 0.88
CA SER A 115 2.06 -8.93 0.57
C SER A 115 1.47 -8.29 1.81
N TRP A 116 2.17 -7.26 2.26
CA TRP A 116 1.81 -6.49 3.43
C TRP A 116 1.60 -5.02 3.07
N VAL A 117 0.81 -4.37 3.91
CA VAL A 117 0.55 -2.94 3.91
C VAL A 117 1.00 -2.40 5.26
N ASN A 118 1.82 -1.36 5.25
CA ASN A 118 2.20 -0.65 6.46
C ASN A 118 1.14 0.42 6.78
N THR A 119 0.49 0.32 7.93
CA THR A 119 -0.59 1.24 8.35
C THR A 119 -0.07 2.64 8.65
N GLN A 120 1.23 2.80 8.93
CA GLN A 120 1.86 4.09 9.09
C GLN A 120 2.19 4.78 7.75
N GLN A 121 2.06 4.07 6.62
CA GLN A 121 2.36 4.63 5.31
C GLN A 121 1.08 5.02 4.58
N VAL A 122 0.84 6.33 4.52
CA VAL A 122 -0.24 6.94 3.74
C VAL A 122 0.36 8.08 2.92
N ASP A 123 0.24 8.00 1.60
CA ASP A 123 0.81 8.97 0.68
C ASP A 123 -0.31 9.68 -0.11
N LEU A 124 -0.22 11.00 -0.24
CA LEU A 124 -1.07 11.78 -1.14
C LEU A 124 -0.36 11.90 -2.49
N VAL A 125 -0.97 11.37 -3.54
CA VAL A 125 -0.32 11.28 -4.86
C VAL A 125 -1.21 11.80 -5.98
N PRO A 126 -0.64 12.35 -7.07
CA PRO A 126 -1.39 12.71 -8.26
C PRO A 126 -2.00 11.47 -8.90
N VAL A 127 -3.22 11.59 -9.43
CA VAL A 127 -3.84 10.48 -10.19
C VAL A 127 -3.04 10.18 -11.46
N ALA A 128 -2.35 11.17 -12.04
CA ALA A 128 -1.55 11.04 -13.26
C ALA A 128 -0.37 10.07 -13.14
N ILE A 129 0.08 9.77 -11.93
CA ILE A 129 1.19 8.83 -11.69
C ILE A 129 0.69 7.43 -11.33
N LEU A 130 -0.62 7.20 -11.30
CA LEU A 130 -1.22 5.90 -11.07
C LEU A 130 -1.50 5.21 -12.40
N GLY A 131 -0.98 4.01 -12.56
CA GLY A 131 -1.30 3.12 -13.66
C GLY A 131 -2.24 1.99 -13.24
N TRP A 132 -2.73 1.26 -14.23
CA TRP A 132 -3.67 0.15 -14.03
C TRP A 132 -2.96 -1.12 -13.57
N PHE A 133 -3.36 -1.67 -12.42
CA PHE A 133 -2.82 -2.95 -11.97
C PHE A 133 -3.42 -4.10 -12.79
N THR A 134 -2.68 -4.54 -13.81
CA THR A 134 -3.10 -5.58 -14.76
C THR A 134 -2.50 -6.95 -14.46
N LYS A 135 -2.04 -7.20 -13.23
CA LYS A 135 -1.41 -8.48 -12.85
C LYS A 135 -2.28 -9.24 -11.84
N PRO A 136 -2.61 -10.52 -12.09
CA PRO A 136 -2.53 -11.19 -13.40
C PRO A 136 -3.43 -10.46 -14.41
N ARG A 137 -3.23 -10.66 -15.73
CA ARG A 137 -4.07 -10.02 -16.76
C ARG A 137 -5.53 -10.36 -16.49
N ARG A 138 -6.31 -9.35 -16.10
CA ARG A 138 -7.72 -9.47 -15.74
C ARG A 138 -8.54 -8.40 -16.47
N PRO A 139 -9.81 -8.69 -16.82
CA PRO A 139 -10.69 -7.74 -17.49
C PRO A 139 -11.10 -6.58 -16.58
N GLN A 140 -11.02 -6.76 -15.26
CA GLN A 140 -11.39 -5.75 -14.28
C GLN A 140 -10.21 -5.45 -13.33
N PRO A 141 -10.04 -4.19 -12.90
CA PRO A 141 -9.08 -3.85 -11.87
C PRO A 141 -9.37 -4.60 -10.57
N LEU A 142 -8.33 -5.07 -9.89
CA LEU A 142 -8.49 -5.63 -8.55
C LEU A 142 -8.96 -4.55 -7.58
N ARG A 143 -9.78 -4.96 -6.62
CA ARG A 143 -10.31 -4.09 -5.57
C ARG A 143 -10.26 -4.84 -4.25
N VAL A 144 -9.90 -4.17 -3.17
CA VAL A 144 -10.18 -4.68 -1.82
C VAL A 144 -11.67 -4.59 -1.53
N THR A 145 -12.20 -5.53 -0.75
CA THR A 145 -13.60 -5.47 -0.31
C THR A 145 -13.85 -4.18 0.47
N ARG A 146 -15.10 -3.72 0.45
CA ARG A 146 -15.50 -2.54 1.22
C ARG A 146 -15.18 -2.69 2.72
N ALA A 147 -15.47 -3.85 3.29
CA ALA A 147 -15.19 -4.15 4.70
C ALA A 147 -13.68 -4.08 5.01
N SER A 148 -12.83 -4.72 4.18
CA SER A 148 -11.38 -4.62 4.36
C SER A 148 -10.85 -3.20 4.18
N LEU A 149 -11.45 -2.40 3.29
CA LEU A 149 -11.05 -1.02 3.07
C LEU A 149 -11.40 -0.12 4.26
N GLU A 150 -12.62 -0.24 4.79
CA GLU A 150 -13.09 0.52 5.95
C GLU A 150 -12.22 0.19 7.18
N ASP A 151 -12.03 -1.09 7.47
CA ASP A 151 -11.19 -1.53 8.58
C ASP A 151 -9.71 -1.13 8.42
N LEU A 152 -9.17 -1.17 7.19
CA LEU A 152 -7.81 -0.69 6.91
C LEU A 152 -7.67 0.81 7.18
N ARG A 153 -8.63 1.62 6.73
CA ARG A 153 -8.64 3.07 6.98
C ARG A 153 -8.72 3.38 8.45
N ASP A 154 -9.56 2.67 9.19
CA ASP A 154 -9.70 2.87 10.64
C ASP A 154 -8.41 2.53 11.38
N HIS A 155 -7.74 1.44 10.98
CA HIS A 155 -6.42 1.12 11.54
C HIS A 155 -5.40 2.21 11.20
N MET A 156 -5.33 2.65 9.94
CA MET A 156 -4.42 3.74 9.54
C MET A 156 -4.71 5.05 10.28
N ALA A 157 -5.98 5.39 10.50
CA ALA A 157 -6.35 6.59 11.25
C ALA A 157 -5.89 6.52 12.72
N ARG A 158 -5.99 5.35 13.35
CA ARG A 158 -5.45 5.12 14.70
C ARG A 158 -3.92 5.19 14.73
N ALA A 159 -3.25 4.56 13.77
CA ALA A 159 -1.79 4.54 13.68
C ALA A 159 -1.20 5.93 13.39
N ASN A 160 -1.92 6.77 12.64
CA ASN A 160 -1.50 8.12 12.25
C ASN A 160 -2.27 9.23 12.98
N TRP A 161 -2.80 8.97 14.18
CA TRP A 161 -3.63 9.92 14.94
C TRP A 161 -2.98 11.31 15.14
N GLY A 162 -1.64 11.39 15.10
CA GLY A 162 -0.88 12.64 15.15
C GLY A 162 -1.03 13.55 13.91
N TRP A 163 -1.45 13.05 12.75
CA TRP A 163 -1.56 13.82 11.51
C TRP A 163 -2.78 14.76 11.48
N GLY A 164 -3.76 14.53 12.36
CA GLY A 164 -4.93 15.40 12.53
C GLY A 164 -4.73 16.56 13.51
N LYS A 165 -3.54 16.68 14.14
CA LYS A 165 -3.25 17.83 15.00
C LYS A 165 -2.88 19.02 14.11
N PRO A 166 -3.57 20.17 14.23
CA PRO A 166 -3.11 21.38 13.55
C PRO A 166 -1.67 21.66 13.97
N VAL A 167 -0.82 21.91 12.98
CA VAL A 167 0.53 22.42 13.20
C VAL A 167 0.36 23.74 13.95
N ARG A 168 0.89 23.82 15.17
CA ARG A 168 0.90 25.06 15.97
C ARG A 168 1.86 26.07 15.36
#